data_AF-A0A7X3UZC9-F1
#
_entry.id   AF-A0A7X3UZC9-F1
#
_cell.length_a   1.000
_cell.length_b   1.000
_cell.length_c   1.000
_cell.angle_alpha   90.00
_cell.angle_beta   90.00
_cell.angle_gamma   90.00
#
_symmetry.space_group_name_H-M   'P 1'
#
loop_
_entity.id
_entity.type
_entity.pdbx_description
1 polymer ?
#
loop_
_entity_poly.entity_id
_entity_poly.type
_entity_poly.pdbx_seq_one_letter_code
_entity_poly.pdbx_strand_id
1 'polypeptide(L)'
;MTTAAPPKATYRVIDALDHPHGGRILRLRLGKGEALRVKELKSCVMLATAPDGSEERFSVDGFALFGGKPSDSRLARTGRVDVHATDEAARLVAVGWTLSGPA
;
A
#
# COMPACT_ATOMS: atom_id res chain seq x y z
N MET A 1 25.34 7.34 2.33
CA MET A 1 24.51 6.14 2.53
C MET A 1 23.62 6.42 3.72
N THR A 2 22.41 6.94 3.49
CA THR A 2 21.46 7.24 4.57
C THR A 2 20.69 5.95 4.85
N THR A 3 21.01 5.27 5.95
CA THR A 3 20.25 4.09 6.39
C THR A 3 18.88 4.57 6.84
N ALA A 4 17.89 4.48 5.96
CA ALA A 4 16.50 4.71 6.33
C ALA A 4 16.12 3.75 7.47
N ALA A 5 15.41 4.25 8.49
CA ALA A 5 14.90 3.40 9.55
C ALA A 5 14.09 2.25 8.94
N PRO A 6 14.15 1.03 9.50
CA PRO A 6 13.38 -0.08 8.99
C PRO A 6 11.89 0.30 8.95
N PRO A 7 11.19 0.02 7.84
CA PRO A 7 9.80 0.43 7.70
C PRO A 7 8.95 -0.21 8.79
N LYS A 8 8.03 0.57 9.38
CA LYS A 8 7.11 0.11 10.44
C LYS A 8 6.33 -1.14 10.01
N ALA A 9 5.97 -1.21 8.74
CA ALA A 9 5.24 -2.32 8.15
C ALA A 9 5.67 -2.56 6.70
N THR A 10 5.62 -3.82 6.28
CA THR A 10 5.68 -4.19 4.86
C THR A 10 4.39 -4.87 4.43
N TYR A 11 3.95 -4.55 3.23
CA TYR A 11 2.75 -5.11 2.62
C TYR A 11 3.09 -5.76 1.29
N ARG A 12 2.49 -6.90 1.02
CA ARG A 12 2.53 -7.54 -0.30
C ARG A 12 1.33 -7.07 -1.11
N VAL A 13 1.57 -6.67 -2.35
CA VAL A 13 0.50 -6.42 -3.33
C VAL A 13 -0.01 -7.77 -3.81
N ILE A 14 -1.26 -8.10 -3.46
CA ILE A 14 -1.92 -9.36 -3.83
C ILE A 14 -2.85 -9.19 -5.03
N ASP A 15 -3.27 -7.95 -5.31
CA ASP A 15 -4.09 -7.60 -6.46
C ASP A 15 -3.87 -6.12 -6.81
N ALA A 16 -4.02 -5.77 -8.08
CA ALA A 16 -3.81 -4.43 -8.59
C ALA A 16 -4.77 -4.15 -9.74
N LEU A 17 -5.70 -3.22 -9.54
CA LEU A 17 -6.83 -2.95 -10.43
C LEU A 17 -6.86 -1.49 -10.83
N ASP A 18 -7.17 -1.19 -12.08
CA ASP A 18 -7.39 0.19 -12.51
C ASP A 18 -8.71 0.72 -11.96
N HIS A 19 -8.69 1.94 -11.41
CA HIS A 19 -9.91 2.57 -10.94
C HIS A 19 -10.61 3.30 -12.11
N PRO A 20 -11.96 3.19 -12.27
CA PRO A 20 -12.69 3.75 -13.42
C PRO A 20 -12.52 5.26 -13.63
N HIS A 21 -12.20 5.99 -12.55
CA HIS A 21 -12.01 7.45 -12.57
C HIS A 21 -10.53 7.85 -12.43
N GLY A 22 -9.60 6.93 -12.68
CA GLY A 22 -8.16 7.17 -12.60
C GLY A 22 -7.53 6.70 -11.28
N GLY A 23 -6.22 6.49 -11.35
CA GLY A 23 -5.45 5.82 -10.31
C GLY A 23 -5.55 4.30 -10.35
N ARG A 24 -5.03 3.67 -9.30
CA ARG A 24 -4.93 2.23 -9.13
C ARG A 24 -5.39 1.85 -7.73
N ILE A 25 -6.20 0.80 -7.66
CA ILE A 25 -6.58 0.13 -6.43
C ILE A 25 -5.55 -0.98 -6.20
N LEU A 26 -4.89 -0.95 -5.05
CA LEU A 26 -3.94 -1.99 -4.65
C LEU A 26 -4.53 -2.73 -3.46
N ARG A 27 -4.70 -4.06 -3.61
CA ARG A 27 -5.04 -4.92 -2.48
C ARG A 27 -3.76 -5.36 -1.81
N LEU A 28 -3.67 -5.06 -0.52
CA LEU A 28 -2.48 -5.25 0.27
C LEU A 28 -2.71 -6.34 1.31
N ARG A 29 -1.66 -7.12 1.55
CA ARG A 29 -1.57 -8.06 2.65
C ARG A 29 -0.35 -7.73 3.51
N LEU A 30 -0.55 -7.48 4.79
CA LEU A 30 0.52 -7.30 5.75
C LEU A 30 1.46 -8.52 5.71
N GLY A 31 2.75 -8.23 5.50
CA GLY A 31 3.81 -9.21 5.45
C GLY A 31 4.57 -9.25 6.77
N LYS A 32 5.32 -8.18 7.08
CA LYS A 32 6.09 -8.03 8.32
C LYS A 32 5.76 -6.73 9.02
N GLY A 33 5.96 -6.71 10.33
CA GLY A 33 5.70 -5.54 11.18
C GLY A 33 4.28 -5.49 11.71
N GLU A 34 3.94 -4.37 12.35
CA GLU A 34 2.61 -4.12 12.88
C GLU A 34 1.76 -3.41 11.83
N ALA A 35 0.49 -3.81 11.70
CA ALA A 35 -0.46 -3.10 10.83
C ALA A 35 -0.48 -1.60 11.18
N LEU A 36 -0.24 -0.76 10.18
CA LEU A 36 -0.45 0.68 10.31
C LEU A 36 -1.92 0.97 10.56
N ARG A 37 -2.21 2.05 11.29
CA ARG A 37 -3.60 2.52 11.43
C ARG A 37 -4.08 3.05 10.09
N VAL A 38 -5.39 2.96 9.84
CA VAL A 38 -6.04 3.50 8.63
C VAL A 38 -5.70 4.98 8.43
N LYS A 39 -5.58 5.75 9.53
CA LYS A 39 -5.15 7.15 9.46
C LYS A 39 -3.68 7.33 9.05
N GLU A 40 -2.79 6.41 9.42
CA GLU A 40 -1.38 6.44 9.03
C GLU A 40 -1.19 5.99 7.58
N LEU A 41 -2.05 5.11 7.08
CA LEU A 41 -2.08 4.70 5.68
C LEU A 41 -2.66 5.79 4.77
N LYS A 42 -3.58 6.61 5.27
CA LYS A 42 -4.14 7.70 4.48
C LYS A 42 -3.10 8.81 4.34
N SER A 43 -2.84 9.24 3.11
CA SER A 43 -1.90 10.31 2.76
C SER A 43 -0.43 9.99 3.09
N CYS A 44 -0.07 8.72 3.31
CA CYS A 44 1.34 8.36 3.40
C CYS A 44 1.97 8.16 2.03
N VAL A 45 3.27 8.41 1.95
CA VAL A 45 4.10 8.00 0.82
C VAL A 45 4.61 6.59 1.11
N MET A 46 4.39 5.70 0.15
CA MET A 46 4.84 4.31 0.21
C MET A 46 5.98 4.12 -0.80
N LEU A 47 6.97 3.33 -0.41
CA LEU A 47 7.99 2.81 -1.32
C LEU A 47 7.54 1.43 -1.81
N ALA A 48 7.29 1.31 -3.10
CA ALA A 48 7.00 0.08 -3.79
C ALA A 48 8.30 -0.50 -4.36
N THR A 49 8.58 -1.77 -4.08
CA THR A 49 9.73 -2.50 -4.62
C THR A 49 9.22 -3.69 -5.41
N ALA A 50 9.60 -3.73 -6.69
CA ALA A 50 9.30 -4.82 -7.60
C ALA A 50 10.15 -6.07 -7.29
N PRO A 51 9.74 -7.25 -7.80
CA PRO A 51 10.56 -8.47 -7.68
C PRO A 51 11.96 -8.36 -8.32
N ASP A 52 12.13 -7.51 -9.32
CA ASP A 52 13.42 -7.25 -9.99
C ASP A 52 14.29 -6.21 -9.25
N GLY A 53 13.79 -5.65 -8.15
CA GLY A 53 14.47 -4.64 -7.35
C GLY A 53 14.24 -3.20 -7.79
N SER A 54 13.47 -2.95 -8.87
CA SER A 54 13.06 -1.58 -9.22
C SER A 54 12.15 -0.99 -8.13
N GLU A 55 12.22 0.34 -7.95
CA GLU A 55 11.52 1.05 -6.89
C GLU A 55 10.68 2.20 -7.43
N GLU A 56 9.47 2.34 -6.90
CA GLU A 56 8.56 3.44 -7.18
C GLU A 56 8.02 4.04 -5.88
N ARG A 57 7.81 5.35 -5.85
CA ARG A 57 7.18 6.04 -4.71
C ARG A 57 5.83 6.60 -5.13
N PHE A 58 4.82 6.44 -4.30
CA PHE A 58 3.50 6.98 -4.55
C PHE A 58 2.77 7.34 -3.25
N SER A 59 1.83 8.28 -3.33
CA SER A 59 0.94 8.60 -2.22
C SER A 59 -0.31 7.70 -2.20
N VAL A 60 -0.70 7.28 -0.99
CA VAL A 60 -2.00 6.66 -0.78
C VAL A 60 -3.03 7.76 -0.55
N ASP A 61 -3.95 7.95 -1.48
CA ASP A 61 -4.95 9.04 -1.40
C ASP A 61 -6.16 8.63 -0.56
N GLY A 62 -6.46 7.34 -0.54
CA GLY A 62 -7.57 6.81 0.23
C GLY A 62 -7.65 5.30 0.15
N PHE A 63 -8.88 4.80 0.30
CA PHE A 63 -9.17 3.37 0.35
C PHE A 63 -10.30 3.05 -0.60
N ALA A 64 -10.21 1.88 -1.22
CA ALA A 64 -11.35 1.35 -1.94
C ALA A 64 -12.45 0.99 -0.94
N LEU A 65 -13.67 1.48 -1.17
CA LEU A 65 -14.83 1.17 -0.33
C LEU A 65 -15.51 -0.15 -0.70
N PHE A 66 -15.08 -0.78 -1.81
CA PHE A 66 -15.53 -2.10 -2.24
C PHE A 66 -15.11 -3.14 -1.20
N GLY A 67 -16.04 -3.55 -0.33
CA GLY A 67 -15.76 -4.47 0.78
C GLY A 67 -15.95 -3.88 2.19
N GLY A 68 -16.43 -2.63 2.28
CA GLY A 68 -16.76 -1.95 3.53
C GLY A 68 -15.72 -0.92 3.95
N LYS A 69 -16.07 -0.09 4.94
CA LYS A 69 -15.19 0.98 5.42
C LYS A 69 -13.92 0.38 6.04
N PRO A 70 -12.72 0.84 5.66
CA PRO A 70 -11.48 0.41 6.31
C PRO A 70 -11.54 0.76 7.80
N SER A 71 -11.09 -0.18 8.64
CA SER A 71 -11.00 0.00 10.09
C SER A 71 -9.73 -0.65 10.62
N ASP A 72 -9.16 -0.03 11.65
CA ASP A 72 -7.97 -0.52 12.34
C ASP A 72 -8.19 -1.94 12.87
N SER A 73 -9.38 -2.23 13.42
CA SER A 73 -9.73 -3.56 13.93
C SER A 73 -9.76 -4.62 12.84
N ARG A 74 -10.31 -4.32 11.65
CA ARG A 74 -10.29 -5.26 10.51
C ARG A 74 -8.88 -5.47 10.02
N LEU A 75 -8.09 -4.40 9.87
CA LEU A 75 -6.73 -4.49 9.38
C LEU A 75 -5.84 -5.28 10.36
N ALA A 76 -5.94 -5.02 11.66
CA ALA A 76 -5.22 -5.79 12.68
C ALA A 76 -5.61 -7.27 12.68
N ARG A 77 -6.91 -7.59 12.50
CA ARG A 77 -7.39 -8.98 12.50
C ARG A 77 -7.05 -9.75 11.23
N THR A 78 -7.06 -9.09 10.07
CA THR A 78 -6.98 -9.77 8.76
C THR A 78 -5.66 -9.53 8.03
N GLY A 79 -4.94 -8.48 8.41
CA GLY A 79 -3.77 -7.98 7.69
C GLY A 79 -4.10 -7.45 6.29
N ARG A 80 -5.38 -7.23 5.93
CA ARG A 80 -5.77 -6.85 4.57
C ARG A 80 -6.37 -5.46 4.50
N VAL A 81 -5.93 -4.69 3.50
CA VAL A 81 -6.45 -3.36 3.20
C VAL A 81 -6.37 -3.09 1.70
N ASP A 82 -7.38 -2.43 1.18
CA ASP A 82 -7.46 -2.03 -0.22
C ASP A 82 -7.25 -0.53 -0.27
N VAL A 83 -6.14 -0.09 -0.86
CA VAL A 83 -5.76 1.33 -0.96
C VAL A 83 -6.03 1.85 -2.37
N HIS A 84 -6.32 3.14 -2.48
CA HIS A 84 -6.42 3.85 -3.74
C HIS A 84 -5.30 4.87 -3.82
N ALA A 85 -4.56 4.83 -4.92
CA ALA A 85 -3.51 5.78 -5.26
C ALA A 85 -3.77 6.33 -6.66
N THR A 86 -3.67 7.65 -6.83
CA THR A 86 -3.93 8.38 -8.07
C THR A 86 -2.66 8.77 -8.80
N ASP A 87 -1.51 8.62 -8.14
CA ASP A 87 -0.19 8.83 -8.72
C ASP A 87 0.04 7.95 -9.97
N GLU A 88 0.70 8.51 -10.97
CA GLU A 88 1.15 7.79 -12.17
C GLU A 88 2.10 6.65 -11.79
N ALA A 89 3.00 6.86 -10.82
CA ALA A 89 3.93 5.84 -10.35
C ALA A 89 3.20 4.62 -9.76
N ALA A 90 2.05 4.84 -9.12
CA ALA A 90 1.23 3.76 -8.59
C ALA A 90 0.73 2.83 -9.70
N ARG A 91 0.58 3.31 -10.95
CA ARG A 91 0.14 2.50 -12.10
C ARG A 91 1.13 1.42 -12.49
N LEU A 92 2.41 1.56 -12.16
CA LEU A 92 3.43 0.56 -12.43
C LEU A 92 3.39 -0.59 -11.41
N VAL A 93 2.80 -0.35 -10.25
CA VAL A 93 2.76 -1.31 -9.15
C VAL A 93 1.84 -2.48 -9.48
N ALA A 94 2.42 -3.68 -9.51
CA ALA A 94 1.73 -4.91 -9.88
C ALA A 94 1.68 -5.93 -8.74
N VAL A 95 0.94 -7.02 -8.97
CA VAL A 95 0.92 -8.17 -8.08
C VAL A 95 2.35 -8.67 -7.86
N GLY A 96 2.67 -9.00 -6.62
CA GLY A 96 4.00 -9.47 -6.26
C GLY A 96 5.00 -8.35 -5.96
N TRP A 97 4.58 -7.08 -5.97
CA TRP A 97 5.40 -5.99 -5.43
C TRP A 97 5.28 -5.94 -3.91
N THR A 98 6.29 -5.38 -3.26
CA THR A 98 6.30 -5.14 -1.81
C THR A 98 6.22 -3.65 -1.55
N LEU A 99 5.31 -3.22 -0.69
CA LEU A 99 5.22 -1.85 -0.24
C LEU A 99 5.78 -1.72 1.17
N SER A 100 6.52 -0.65 1.41
CA SER A 100 7.05 -0.31 2.72
C SER A 100 6.76 1.15 3.04
N GLY A 101 6.41 1.43 4.30
CA GLY A 101 6.15 2.79 4.73
C GLY A 101 5.71 2.96 6.19
N PRO A 102 5.48 4.22 6.61
CA PRO A 102 5.78 5.44 5.84
C PRO A 102 7.30 5.62 5.64
N ALA A 103 7.69 6.03 4.42
CA ALA A 103 9.09 6.29 4.02
C ALA A 103 9.51 7.75 4.29
#